data_AF-A0A7W4PS46-F1
#
_entry.id   AF-A0A7W4PS46-F1
#
_cell.length_a   1.000
_cell.length_b   1.000
_cell.length_c   1.000
_cell.angle_alpha   90.00
_cell.angle_beta   90.00
_cell.angle_gamma   90.00
#
_symmetry.space_group_name_H-M   'P 1'
#
loop_
_entity.id
_entity.type
_entity.pdbx_description
1 polymer ?
#
loop_
_entity_poly.entity_id
_entity_poly.type
_entity_poly.pdbx_seq_one_letter_code
_entity_poly.pdbx_strand_id
1 'polypeptide(L)' 'MAEIVNLRQARKRRARADQAAVAAANRALHGRTAAERDRDRQEAERARRTLDGAQLSAGPERDGQG' A
#
# COMPACT_ATOMS: atom_id res chain seq x y z
N MET A 1 25.57 -16.79 42.63
CA MET A 1 24.40 -17.06 41.76
C MET A 1 24.71 -16.44 40.41
N ALA A 2 24.84 -17.23 39.35
CA ALA A 2 25.18 -16.70 38.04
C ALA A 2 23.90 -16.51 37.22
N GLU A 3 23.72 -15.33 36.63
CA GLU A 3 22.58 -15.04 35.77
C GLU A 3 22.84 -15.63 34.38
N ILE A 4 22.14 -16.73 34.06
CA ILE A 4 22.27 -17.40 32.77
C ILE A 4 21.40 -16.64 31.75
N VAL A 5 22.03 -15.76 30.98
CA VAL A 5 21.36 -15.03 29.91
C VAL A 5 21.33 -15.83 28.61
N ASN A 6 20.14 -15.97 28.03
CA ASN A 6 19.97 -16.64 26.74
C ASN A 6 20.36 -15.70 25.58
N LEU A 7 21.59 -15.85 25.09
CA LEU A 7 22.12 -15.04 23.99
C LEU A 7 21.32 -15.18 22.68
N ARG A 8 20.68 -16.34 22.43
CA ARG A 8 19.84 -16.53 21.24
C ARG A 8 18.60 -15.64 21.30
N GLN A 9 17.94 -15.57 22.44
CA GLN A 9 16.79 -14.68 22.64
C GLN A 9 17.21 -13.21 22.57
N ALA A 10 18.35 -12.84 23.16
CA ALA A 10 18.89 -11.49 23.09
C ALA A 10 19.15 -11.06 21.63
N ARG A 11 19.81 -11.90 20.83
CA ARG A 11 20.03 -11.66 19.40
C ARG A 11 18.72 -11.52 18.62
N LYS A 12 17.74 -12.38 18.88
CA LYS A 12 16.42 -12.31 18.23
C LYS A 12 15.68 -11.01 18.55
N ARG A 13 15.75 -10.54 19.80
CA ARG A 13 15.18 -9.25 20.21
C ARG A 13 15.85 -8.09 19.49
N ARG A 14 17.19 -8.10 19.42
CA ARG A 14 17.96 -7.08 18.68
C ARG A 14 17.57 -7.02 17.20
N ALA A 15 17.54 -8.16 16.52
CA ALA A 15 17.15 -8.23 15.11
C ALA A 15 15.73 -7.68 14.86
N ARG A 16 14.77 -7.96 15.76
CA ARG A 16 13.41 -7.40 15.66
C ARG A 16 13.38 -5.89 15.88
N ALA A 17 14.18 -5.38 16.82
CA ALA A 17 14.29 -3.94 17.07
C ALA A 17 14.88 -3.21 15.87
N ASP A 18 15.96 -3.76 15.28
CA ASP A 18 16.59 -3.20 14.09
C ASP A 18 15.60 -3.17 12.89
N GLN A 19 14.84 -4.26 12.68
CA GLN A 19 13.79 -4.32 11.66
C GLN A 19 12.69 -3.27 11.90
N ALA A 20 12.27 -3.06 13.15
CA ALA A 20 11.27 -2.06 13.48
C ALA A 20 11.78 -0.63 13.22
N ALA A 21 13.04 -0.35 13.53
CA ALA A 21 13.67 0.94 13.25
C ALA A 21 13.76 1.22 11.74
N VAL A 22 14.16 0.23 10.95
CA VAL A 22 14.17 0.32 9.47
C VAL A 22 12.75 0.55 8.94
N ALA A 23 11.76 -0.17 9.46
CA ALA A 23 10.36 0.05 9.06
C ALA A 23 9.87 1.46 9.39
N ALA A 24 10.23 2.00 10.56
CA ALA A 24 9.89 3.37 10.94
C ALA A 24 10.58 4.41 10.03
N ALA A 25 11.88 4.22 9.73
CA ALA A 25 12.61 5.07 8.80
C ALA A 25 11.99 5.03 7.39
N ASN A 26 11.61 3.85 6.90
CA ASN A 26 10.96 3.70 5.60
C ASN A 26 9.57 4.36 5.57
N ARG A 27 8.79 4.31 6.67
CA ARG A 27 7.53 5.05 6.78
C ARG A 27 7.76 6.57 6.73
N ALA A 28 8.79 7.06 7.41
CA ALA A 28 9.12 8.50 7.41
C ALA A 28 9.62 8.97 6.04
N LEU A 29 10.51 8.20 5.40
CA LEU A 29 11.11 8.54 4.11
C LEU A 29 10.13 8.44 2.95
N HIS A 30 9.28 7.41 2.96
CA HIS A 30 8.41 7.13 1.82
C HIS A 30 6.96 7.55 2.04
N GLY A 31 6.56 7.90 3.27
CA GLY A 31 5.22 8.38 3.64
C GLY A 31 4.08 7.36 3.44
N ARG A 32 4.28 6.39 2.53
CA ARG A 32 3.39 5.30 2.15
C ARG A 32 4.23 4.05 1.99
N THR A 33 3.85 2.99 2.68
CA THR A 33 4.43 1.66 2.53
C THR A 33 4.11 1.08 1.14
N ALA A 34 4.85 0.06 0.70
CA ALA A 34 4.55 -0.63 -0.56
C ALA A 34 3.12 -1.18 -0.60
N ALA A 35 2.61 -1.68 0.53
CA ALA A 35 1.25 -2.18 0.65
C ALA A 35 0.19 -1.08 0.52
N GLU A 36 0.43 0.11 1.06
CA GLU A 36 -0.47 1.27 0.91
C GLU A 36 -0.49 1.78 -0.53
N ARG A 37 0.69 1.87 -1.18
CA ARG A 37 0.75 2.24 -2.61
C ARG A 37 0.02 1.26 -3.51
N ASP A 38 0.09 -0.03 -3.19
CA ASP A 38 -0.61 -1.07 -3.96
C ASP A 38 -2.13 -1.00 -3.75
N ARG A 39 -2.59 -0.77 -2.52
CA ARG A 39 -4.00 -0.50 -2.23
C ARG A 39 -4.52 0.73 -2.97
N ASP A 40 -3.80 1.85 -2.89
CA ASP A 40 -4.16 3.09 -3.61
C ASP A 40 -4.25 2.84 -5.12
N ARG A 41 -3.32 2.06 -5.69
CA ARG A 41 -3.34 1.72 -7.11
C ARG A 41 -4.56 0.87 -7.47
N GLN A 42 -4.87 -0.14 -6.67
CA GLN A 42 -6.05 -0.97 -6.90
C GLN A 42 -7.35 -0.17 -6.77
N GLU A 43 -7.41 0.76 -5.81
CA GLU A 43 -8.56 1.65 -5.62
C GLU A 43 -8.71 2.61 -6.79
N ALA A 44 -7.61 3.21 -7.27
CA ALA A 44 -7.60 4.05 -8.46
C ALA A 44 -8.02 3.28 -9.72
N GLU A 45 -7.56 2.05 -9.90
CA GLU A 45 -7.98 1.19 -11.03
C GLU A 45 -9.45 0.81 -10.95
N ARG A 46 -9.98 0.53 -9.75
CA ARG A 46 -11.42 0.29 -9.56
C ARG A 46 -12.23 1.55 -9.88
N ALA A 47 -11.80 2.71 -9.38
CA ALA A 47 -12.46 3.98 -9.66
C ALA A 47 -12.45 4.30 -11.16
N ARG A 48 -11.32 4.09 -11.85
CA ARG A 48 -11.23 4.22 -13.31
C ARG A 48 -12.21 3.31 -14.02
N ARG A 49 -12.24 2.01 -13.70
CA ARG A 49 -13.20 1.06 -14.30
C ARG A 49 -14.66 1.45 -14.03
N THR A 50 -14.95 1.95 -12.84
CA THR A 50 -16.30 2.44 -12.51
C THR A 50 -16.64 3.67 -13.35
N LEU A 51 -15.72 4.61 -13.53
CA LEU A 51 -15.92 5.80 -14.37
C LEU A 51 -16.03 5.45 -15.85
N ASP A 52 -15.19 4.56 -16.35
CA ASP A 52 -15.22 4.07 -17.74
C ASP A 52 -16.52 3.29 -18.02
N GLY A 53 -16.98 2.48 -17.07
CA GLY A 53 -18.28 1.79 -17.17
C GLY A 53 -19.47 2.72 -16.99
N ALA A 54 -19.29 3.86 -16.30
CA ALA A 54 -20.28 4.91 -16.12
C ALA A 54 -20.24 5.97 -17.24
N GLN A 55 -19.27 5.90 -18.17
CA GLN A 55 -19.36 6.59 -19.46
C GLN A 55 -20.43 5.93 -20.33
N LEU A 56 -21.68 6.14 -19.95
CA LEU A 56 -22.81 6.10 -20.87
C LEU A 56 -22.78 7.42 -21.65
N SER A 57 -22.45 7.32 -22.93
CA SER A 57 -22.72 8.28 -24.00
C SER A 57 -22.40 9.76 -23.70
N ALA A 58 -21.25 10.23 -24.20
CA ALA A 58 -21.34 11.42 -25.04
C ALA A 58 -22.41 11.09 -26.09
N GLY A 59 -23.52 11.83 -26.06
CA GLY A 59 -24.86 11.41 -26.46
C GLY A 59 -24.94 10.65 -27.78
N PRO A 60 -25.95 9.76 -27.95
CA PRO A 60 -26.18 9.15 -29.24
C PRO A 60 -26.30 10.27 -30.27
N GLU A 61 -25.41 10.16 -31.26
CA GLU A 61 -25.52 10.71 -32.59
C GLU A 61 -27.01 10.84 -32.94
N ARG A 62 -27.52 12.08 -32.89
CA ARG A 62 -28.81 12.37 -33.53
C ARG A 62 -28.50 12.45 -35.01
N ASP A 63 -28.53 11.27 -35.60
CA ASP A 63 -28.58 11.05 -37.04
C ASP A 63 -29.54 12.05 -37.68
N GLY A 64 -29.09 12.64 -38.78
CA GLY A 64 -29.96 13.38 -39.67
C GLY A 64 -31.17 12.53 -40.07
N GLN A 65 -32.36 13.08 -39.89
CA GLN A 65 -33.61 12.66 -40.53
C GLN A 65 -34.66 13.76 -40.31
N GLY A 66 -35.00 14.48 -41.39
CA GLY A 66 -36.08 15.46 -41.45
C GLY A 66 -35.65 16.80 -42.04
#